data_AF-A0A2H0LPQ2-F1
#
_entry.id   AF-A0A2H0LPQ2-F1
#
_cell.length_a   1.000
_cell.length_b   1.000
_cell.length_c   1.000
_cell.angle_alpha   90.00
_cell.angle_beta   90.00
_cell.angle_gamma   90.00
#
_symmetry.space_group_name_H-M   'P 1'
#
loop_
_entity.id
_entity.type
_entity.pdbx_description
1 polymer ?
#
loop_
_entity_poly.entity_id
_entity_poly.type
_entity_poly.pdbx_seq_one_letter_code
_entity_poly.pdbx_strand_id
1 'polypeptide(L)'
;MSTEKFVRDDLLYHSAHGLCRIDGLTKETQAGKEIFRYSLVPKKINKSKMRFVIADADLAASGFHRLISVKEANAIMAYLKNGDHAQIPSESEFGRENHPWKLAESLLSSSAAGVQVKDQKKRQTLERSVRGLVEELALVFKINLKEMVDRILKSLGSVSKINPLVLAAFKHASGE
;
A
#
# COMPACT_ATOMS: atom_id res chain seq x y z
N MET A 1 -12.43 2.76 20.70
CA MET A 1 -12.71 1.69 19.73
C MET A 1 -11.75 0.55 20.03
N SER A 2 -12.26 -0.65 20.24
CA SER A 2 -11.45 -1.83 20.54
C SER A 2 -10.60 -2.14 19.31
N THR A 3 -9.32 -1.76 19.31
CA THR A 3 -8.37 -2.22 18.30
C THR A 3 -8.24 -3.73 18.47
N GLU A 4 -8.89 -4.47 17.59
CA GLU A 4 -8.79 -5.92 17.54
C GLU A 4 -7.32 -6.29 17.35
N LYS A 5 -6.72 -6.87 18.40
CA LYS A 5 -5.29 -7.20 18.40
C LYS A 5 -5.01 -8.25 17.33
N PHE A 6 -3.89 -8.11 16.65
CA PHE A 6 -3.47 -9.11 15.68
C PHE A 6 -3.03 -10.39 16.38
N VAL A 7 -3.27 -11.52 15.72
CA VAL A 7 -2.90 -12.84 16.21
C VAL A 7 -1.85 -13.49 15.32
N ARG A 8 -1.28 -14.60 15.78
CA ARG A 8 -0.32 -15.38 14.96
C ARG A 8 -0.99 -15.80 13.65
N ASP A 9 -0.20 -15.81 12.58
CA ASP A 9 -0.62 -16.11 11.21
C ASP A 9 -1.53 -15.05 10.54
N ASP A 10 -1.92 -13.98 11.24
CA ASP A 10 -2.53 -12.82 10.59
C ASP A 10 -1.64 -12.27 9.48
N LEU A 11 -2.29 -11.80 8.41
CA LEU A 11 -1.64 -11.26 7.23
C LEU A 11 -1.76 -9.74 7.19
N LEU A 12 -0.61 -9.10 7.08
CA LEU A 12 -0.48 -7.66 6.97
C LEU A 12 0.24 -7.31 5.68
N TYR A 13 -0.15 -6.22 5.05
CA TYR A 13 0.47 -5.69 3.86
C TYR A 13 1.35 -4.49 4.19
N HIS A 14 2.44 -4.35 3.44
CA HIS A 14 3.31 -3.19 3.45
C HIS A 14 3.84 -2.94 2.03
N SER A 15 3.69 -1.72 1.51
CA SER A 15 4.04 -1.35 0.12
C SER A 15 5.44 -1.81 -0.35
N ALA A 16 6.46 -1.70 0.50
CA ALA A 16 7.84 -2.13 0.18
C ALA A 16 8.13 -3.63 0.37
N HIS A 17 7.43 -4.31 1.28
CA HIS A 17 7.74 -5.68 1.69
C HIS A 17 6.73 -6.71 1.15
N GLY A 18 5.57 -6.25 0.70
CA GLY A 18 4.45 -7.05 0.25
C GLY A 18 3.69 -7.64 1.43
N LEU A 19 3.10 -8.81 1.19
CA LEU A 19 2.35 -9.55 2.20
C LEU A 19 3.31 -10.18 3.23
N CYS A 20 3.10 -9.80 4.48
CA CYS A 20 3.83 -10.30 5.64
C CYS A 20 2.87 -11.06 6.56
N ARG A 21 3.40 -12.09 7.23
CA ARG A 21 2.69 -12.89 8.21
C ARG A 21 3.21 -12.56 9.59
N ILE A 22 2.33 -12.49 10.58
CA ILE A 22 2.73 -12.46 11.99
C ILE A 22 3.23 -13.85 12.40
N ASP A 23 4.53 -13.96 12.66
CA ASP A 23 5.20 -15.19 13.05
C ASP A 23 5.15 -15.42 14.56
N GLY A 24 5.12 -14.34 15.33
CA GLY A 24 5.08 -14.38 16.78
C GLY A 24 4.61 -13.08 17.42
N LEU A 25 4.14 -13.20 18.65
CA LEU A 25 3.75 -12.09 19.52
C LEU A 25 4.55 -12.21 20.82
N THR A 26 5.27 -11.17 21.18
CA THR A 26 5.98 -11.08 22.45
C THR A 26 5.34 -10.02 23.32
N LYS A 27 5.15 -10.33 24.60
CA LYS A 27 4.70 -9.37 25.61
C LYS A 27 5.90 -9.00 26.47
N GLU A 28 6.21 -7.70 26.53
CA GLU A 28 7.33 -7.16 27.31
C GLU A 28 6.82 -6.08 28.27
N THR A 29 7.47 -5.93 29.43
CA THR A 29 7.20 -4.82 30.34
C THR A 29 8.28 -3.77 30.18
N GLN A 30 7.90 -2.57 29.73
CA GLN A 30 8.81 -1.44 29.55
C GLN A 30 8.30 -0.25 30.37
N ALA A 31 9.14 0.28 31.26
CA ALA A 31 8.79 1.38 32.18
C ALA A 31 7.48 1.12 32.96
N GLY A 32 7.26 -0.12 33.41
CA GLY A 32 6.06 -0.52 34.16
C GLY A 32 4.79 -0.69 33.33
N LYS A 33 4.87 -0.53 32.00
CA LYS A 33 3.75 -0.74 31.08
C LYS A 33 3.95 -2.00 30.25
N GLU A 34 2.87 -2.74 30.02
CA GLU A 34 2.87 -3.88 29.12
C GLU A 34 2.82 -3.42 27.67
N ILE A 35 3.79 -3.84 26.87
CA ILE A 35 3.89 -3.54 25.43
C ILE A 35 3.87 -4.86 24.66
N PHE A 36 3.05 -4.87 23.61
CA PHE A 36 2.98 -5.98 22.66
C PHE A 36 3.92 -5.69 21.48
N ARG A 37 4.71 -6.68 21.08
CA ARG A 37 5.56 -6.64 19.90
C ARG A 37 5.20 -7.75 18.95
N TYR A 38 4.99 -7.40 17.68
CA TYR A 38 4.72 -8.36 16.62
C TYR A 38 6.01 -8.67 15.87
N SER A 39 6.27 -9.95 15.64
CA SER A 39 7.29 -10.40 14.71
C SER A 39 6.63 -10.70 13.36
N LEU A 40 7.04 -9.99 12.30
CA LEU A 40 6.50 -10.16 10.96
C LEU A 40 7.56 -10.74 10.01
N VAL A 41 7.12 -11.66 9.15
CA VAL A 41 7.96 -12.28 8.12
C VAL A 41 7.31 -12.14 6.74
N PRO A 42 8.03 -11.68 5.69
CA PRO A 42 7.50 -11.64 4.34
C PRO A 42 7.15 -13.04 3.81
N LYS A 43 6.02 -13.18 3.10
CA LYS A 43 5.66 -14.44 2.44
C LYS A 43 6.41 -14.70 1.13
N LYS A 44 7.03 -13.67 0.52
CA LYS A 44 7.81 -13.84 -0.72
C LYS A 44 9.09 -14.65 -0.42
N ILE A 45 9.27 -15.76 -1.14
CA ILE A 45 10.30 -16.80 -0.91
C ILE A 45 11.72 -16.21 -0.76
N ASN A 46 12.07 -15.22 -1.58
CA ASN A 46 13.41 -14.61 -1.57
C ASN A 46 13.64 -13.58 -0.45
N LYS A 47 12.62 -13.25 0.35
CA LYS A 47 12.71 -12.33 1.50
C LYS A 47 12.50 -13.04 2.85
N SER A 48 12.42 -14.37 2.87
CA SER A 48 12.10 -15.20 4.04
C SER A 48 13.11 -15.09 5.21
N LYS A 49 14.33 -14.59 4.97
CA LYS A 49 15.32 -14.30 6.02
C LYS A 49 15.08 -12.96 6.73
N MET A 50 14.24 -12.09 6.17
CA MET A 50 13.94 -10.79 6.74
C MET A 50 12.83 -10.93 7.79
N ARG A 51 13.08 -10.40 8.98
CA ARG A 51 12.13 -10.37 10.09
C ARG A 51 12.02 -8.96 10.62
N PHE A 52 10.80 -8.49 10.80
CA PHE A 52 10.50 -7.22 11.45
C PHE A 52 10.01 -7.50 12.86
N VAL A 53 10.40 -6.66 13.82
CA VAL A 53 9.87 -6.68 15.17
C VAL A 53 9.37 -5.27 15.46
N ILE A 54 8.05 -5.13 15.63
CA ILE A 54 7.39 -3.82 15.68
C ILE A 54 6.46 -3.78 16.88
N ALA A 55 6.51 -2.71 17.66
CA ALA A 55 5.57 -2.50 18.76
C ALA A 55 4.16 -2.25 18.20
N ASP A 56 3.14 -2.68 18.94
CA ASP A 56 1.73 -2.52 18.55
C ASP A 56 1.37 -1.05 18.25
N ALA A 57 1.88 -0.12 19.06
CA ALA A 57 1.68 1.31 18.87
C ALA A 57 2.31 1.86 17.58
N ASP A 58 3.39 1.22 17.09
CA ASP A 58 4.16 1.68 15.93
C ASP A 58 3.79 0.92 14.65
N LEU A 59 2.90 -0.07 14.73
CA LEU A 59 2.62 -0.98 13.61
C LEU A 59 2.05 -0.22 12.40
N ALA A 60 1.03 0.61 12.64
CA ALA A 60 0.42 1.44 11.61
C ALA A 60 1.40 2.52 11.09
N ALA A 61 2.15 3.16 11.99
CA ALA A 61 3.15 4.17 11.63
C ALA A 61 4.30 3.59 10.79
N SER A 62 4.58 2.29 10.97
CA SER A 62 5.54 1.54 10.16
C SER A 62 5.00 1.16 8.79
N GLY A 63 3.77 1.54 8.44
CA GLY A 63 3.14 1.27 7.14
C GLY A 63 2.50 -0.12 7.01
N PHE A 64 2.47 -0.92 8.08
CA PHE A 64 1.79 -2.20 8.09
C PHE A 64 0.29 -2.01 8.35
N HIS A 65 -0.54 -2.66 7.53
CA HIS A 65 -1.99 -2.62 7.68
C HIS A 65 -2.61 -3.95 7.23
N ARG A 66 -3.87 -4.21 7.60
CA ARG A 66 -4.61 -5.34 7.02
C ARG A 66 -4.80 -5.09 5.53
N LEU A 67 -4.85 -6.16 4.74
CA LEU A 67 -5.27 -6.05 3.34
C LEU A 67 -6.63 -5.38 3.26
N ILE A 68 -6.76 -4.40 2.36
CA ILE A 68 -8.05 -3.76 2.11
C ILE A 68 -9.08 -4.78 1.61
N SER A 69 -10.36 -4.48 1.88
CA SER A 69 -11.45 -5.33 1.39
C SER A 69 -11.66 -5.17 -0.12
N VAL A 70 -12.32 -6.14 -0.76
CA VAL A 70 -12.74 -6.01 -2.19
C VAL A 70 -13.63 -4.78 -2.40
N LYS A 71 -14.50 -4.46 -1.43
CA LYS A 71 -15.34 -3.26 -1.47
C LYS A 71 -14.50 -1.99 -1.51
N GLU A 72 -13.49 -1.92 -0.66
CA GLU A 72 -12.57 -0.79 -0.57
C GLU A 72 -11.67 -0.69 -1.81
N ALA A 73 -11.15 -1.81 -2.31
CA ALA A 73 -10.40 -1.85 -3.56
C ALA A 73 -11.23 -1.31 -4.75
N ASN A 74 -12.52 -1.67 -4.83
CA ASN A 74 -13.42 -1.10 -5.84
C ASN A 74 -13.65 0.40 -5.67
N ALA A 75 -13.74 0.90 -4.43
CA ALA A 75 -13.85 2.33 -4.15
C ALA A 75 -12.58 3.08 -4.60
N ILE A 76 -11.39 2.54 -4.36
CA ILE A 76 -10.14 3.10 -4.85
C ILE A 76 -10.11 3.14 -6.38
N MET A 77 -10.55 2.06 -7.05
CA MET A 77 -10.63 2.02 -8.52
C MET A 77 -11.60 3.06 -9.08
N ALA A 78 -12.73 3.31 -8.39
CA ALA A 78 -13.68 4.36 -8.75
C ALA A 78 -13.09 5.75 -8.53
N TYR A 79 -12.37 5.96 -7.43
CA TYR A 79 -11.64 7.19 -7.16
C TYR A 79 -10.61 7.51 -8.26
N LEU A 80 -9.79 6.53 -8.66
CA LEU A 80 -8.82 6.69 -9.75
C LEU A 80 -9.49 7.00 -11.10
N LYS A 81 -10.74 6.57 -11.28
CA LYS A 81 -11.53 6.79 -12.50
C LYS A 81 -12.17 8.19 -12.57
N ASN A 82 -12.64 8.70 -11.44
CA ASN A 82 -13.46 9.91 -11.39
C ASN A 82 -12.71 11.13 -10.81
N GLY A 83 -11.64 10.89 -10.04
CA GLY A 83 -10.92 11.92 -9.28
C GLY A 83 -11.72 12.56 -8.14
N ASP A 84 -12.80 11.92 -7.70
CA ASP A 84 -13.70 12.49 -6.69
C ASP A 84 -13.21 12.23 -5.26
N HIS A 85 -12.68 13.28 -4.63
CA HIS A 85 -12.18 13.25 -3.26
C HIS A 85 -13.27 12.94 -2.21
N ALA A 86 -14.56 13.04 -2.54
CA ALA A 86 -15.64 12.68 -1.62
C ALA A 86 -15.65 11.19 -1.24
N GLN A 87 -14.98 10.34 -2.03
CA GLN A 87 -14.87 8.90 -1.77
C GLN A 87 -13.71 8.52 -0.86
N ILE A 88 -12.83 9.48 -0.53
CA ILE A 88 -11.68 9.22 0.35
C ILE A 88 -12.20 9.17 1.80
N PRO A 89 -12.00 8.04 2.50
CA PRO A 89 -12.38 7.97 3.90
C PRO A 89 -11.58 8.98 4.75
N SER A 90 -12.09 9.29 5.95
CA SER A 90 -11.42 10.25 6.84
C SER A 90 -10.00 9.78 7.17
N GLU A 91 -9.02 10.71 7.19
CA GLU A 91 -7.62 10.40 7.50
C GLU A 91 -7.43 9.77 8.89
N SER A 92 -8.42 9.91 9.78
CA SER A 92 -8.49 9.26 11.09
C SER A 92 -8.66 7.74 11.02
N GLU A 93 -9.15 7.18 9.90
CA GLU A 93 -9.51 5.77 9.79
C GLU A 93 -8.35 4.89 9.27
N PHE A 94 -7.31 5.46 8.64
CA PHE A 94 -6.38 4.66 7.82
C PHE A 94 -4.87 4.84 8.03
N GLY A 95 -4.40 5.62 9.02
CA GLY A 95 -2.97 5.65 9.41
C GLY A 95 -2.00 6.03 8.27
N ARG A 96 -1.51 7.27 8.28
CA ARG A 96 -0.86 7.90 7.11
C ARG A 96 0.50 7.30 6.73
N GLU A 97 0.82 7.45 5.44
CA GLU A 97 1.99 6.96 4.68
C GLU A 97 1.99 5.43 4.46
N ASN A 98 1.75 5.00 3.21
CA ASN A 98 1.66 3.60 2.72
C ASN A 98 0.28 2.92 2.68
N HIS A 99 -0.79 3.55 3.17
CA HIS A 99 -2.15 3.04 2.93
C HIS A 99 -2.56 3.18 1.45
N PRO A 100 -3.27 2.21 0.84
CA PRO A 100 -3.70 2.24 -0.56
C PRO A 100 -4.39 3.53 -1.00
N TRP A 101 -5.24 4.11 -0.15
CA TRP A 101 -5.86 5.41 -0.42
C TRP A 101 -4.84 6.53 -0.63
N LYS A 102 -3.79 6.60 0.20
CA LYS A 102 -2.71 7.59 0.05
C LYS A 102 -1.85 7.32 -1.19
N LEU A 103 -1.63 6.04 -1.53
CA LEU A 103 -0.93 5.68 -2.75
C LEU A 103 -1.73 6.09 -3.99
N ALA A 104 -3.05 5.88 -3.98
CA ALA A 104 -3.97 6.28 -5.05
C ALA A 104 -4.05 7.81 -5.20
N GLU A 105 -4.12 8.55 -4.09
CA GLU A 105 -4.07 10.02 -4.07
C GLU A 105 -2.77 10.56 -4.68
N SER A 106 -1.63 10.00 -4.27
CA SER A 106 -0.30 10.36 -4.80
C SER A 106 -0.19 10.06 -6.29
N LEU A 107 -0.72 8.92 -6.74
CA LEU A 107 -0.75 8.52 -8.14
C LEU A 107 -1.58 9.48 -9.00
N LEU A 108 -2.81 9.78 -8.57
CA LEU A 108 -3.70 10.69 -9.30
C LEU A 108 -3.08 12.09 -9.40
N SER A 109 -2.55 12.61 -8.29
CA SER A 109 -1.84 13.90 -8.25
C SER A 109 -0.65 13.93 -9.21
N SER A 110 0.12 12.84 -9.28
CA SER A 110 1.27 12.72 -10.18
C SER A 110 0.88 12.53 -11.65
N SER A 111 -0.32 11.99 -11.91
CA SER A 111 -0.84 11.83 -13.27
C SER A 111 -1.29 13.16 -13.87
N ALA A 112 -1.83 14.07 -13.05
CA ALA A 112 -2.30 15.39 -13.46
C ALA A 112 -1.19 16.45 -13.47
N ALA A 113 -0.21 16.34 -12.57
CA ALA A 113 0.90 17.29 -12.52
C ALA A 113 1.90 17.03 -13.65
N GLY A 114 2.39 18.12 -14.27
CA GLY A 114 3.57 18.11 -15.13
C GLY A 114 4.85 17.91 -14.32
N VAL A 115 4.98 16.75 -13.65
CA VAL A 115 6.13 16.41 -12.80
C VAL A 115 7.39 16.52 -13.64
N GLN A 116 8.27 17.47 -13.29
CA GLN A 116 9.53 17.62 -13.98
C GLN A 116 10.43 16.41 -13.74
N VAL A 117 10.96 15.85 -14.82
CA VAL A 117 11.78 14.62 -14.88
C VAL A 117 13.04 14.68 -13.99
N LYS A 118 13.45 15.87 -13.53
CA LYS A 118 14.71 16.08 -12.80
C LYS A 118 14.66 15.72 -11.31
N ASP A 119 13.50 15.50 -10.71
CA ASP A 119 13.39 15.18 -9.28
C ASP A 119 13.40 13.65 -9.04
N GLN A 120 14.60 13.10 -8.82
CA GLN A 120 14.81 11.67 -8.58
C GLN A 120 14.02 11.15 -7.37
N LYS A 121 13.88 11.97 -6.31
CA LYS A 121 13.16 11.58 -5.09
C LYS A 121 11.67 11.43 -5.35
N LYS A 122 11.07 12.36 -6.11
CA LYS A 122 9.67 12.26 -6.54
C LYS A 122 9.43 11.03 -7.41
N ARG A 123 10.34 10.75 -8.36
CA ARG A 123 10.25 9.55 -9.20
C ARG A 123 10.26 8.26 -8.38
N GLN A 124 11.21 8.12 -7.45
CA GLN A 124 11.27 6.93 -6.59
C GLN A 124 10.02 6.78 -5.71
N THR A 125 9.48 7.90 -5.23
CA THR A 125 8.24 7.90 -4.44
C THR A 125 7.07 7.42 -5.29
N LEU A 126 6.93 7.94 -6.51
CA LEU A 126 5.91 7.51 -7.46
C LEU A 126 6.02 6.02 -7.79
N GLU A 127 7.23 5.53 -8.11
CA GLU A 127 7.47 4.12 -8.41
C GLU A 127 7.08 3.21 -7.23
N ARG A 128 7.39 3.62 -5.99
CA ARG A 128 6.96 2.90 -4.78
C ARG A 128 5.44 2.91 -4.60
N SER A 129 4.81 4.06 -4.79
CA SER A 129 3.35 4.19 -4.68
C SER A 129 2.62 3.34 -5.71
N VAL A 130 3.04 3.41 -6.97
CA VAL A 130 2.48 2.59 -8.07
C VAL A 130 2.64 1.12 -7.74
N ARG A 131 3.85 0.70 -7.37
CA ARG A 131 4.13 -0.70 -7.05
C ARG A 131 3.27 -1.21 -5.88
N GLY A 132 3.22 -0.47 -4.77
CA GLY A 132 2.45 -0.86 -3.59
C GLY A 132 0.96 -1.00 -3.91
N LEU A 133 0.41 -0.01 -4.61
CA LEU A 133 -0.99 0.00 -5.01
C LEU A 133 -1.33 -1.16 -5.98
N VAL A 134 -0.50 -1.39 -6.99
CA VAL A 134 -0.67 -2.48 -7.96
C VAL A 134 -0.57 -3.83 -7.28
N GLU A 135 0.47 -4.05 -6.46
CA GLU A 135 0.67 -5.34 -5.78
C GLU A 135 -0.48 -5.65 -4.82
N GLU A 136 -0.97 -4.68 -4.04
CA GLU A 136 -2.07 -4.91 -3.11
C GLU A 136 -3.41 -5.14 -3.82
N LEU A 137 -3.77 -4.30 -4.79
CA LEU A 137 -5.02 -4.49 -5.55
C LEU A 137 -5.01 -5.82 -6.31
N ALA A 138 -3.88 -6.22 -6.88
CA ALA A 138 -3.74 -7.51 -7.54
C ALA A 138 -3.98 -8.68 -6.57
N LEU A 139 -3.47 -8.59 -5.33
CA LEU A 139 -3.73 -9.58 -4.28
C LEU A 139 -5.20 -9.63 -3.90
N VAL A 140 -5.85 -8.48 -3.72
CA VAL A 140 -7.26 -8.38 -3.31
C VAL A 140 -8.21 -8.89 -4.40
N PHE A 141 -7.96 -8.52 -5.66
CA PHE A 141 -8.74 -8.99 -6.80
C PHE A 141 -8.35 -10.39 -7.30
N LYS A 142 -7.26 -10.97 -6.78
CA LYS A 142 -6.72 -12.28 -7.18
C LYS A 142 -6.40 -12.36 -8.67
N ILE A 143 -5.84 -11.29 -9.22
CA ILE A 143 -5.39 -11.21 -10.61
C ILE A 143 -3.87 -10.99 -10.67
N ASN A 144 -3.27 -11.14 -11.84
CA ASN A 144 -1.84 -10.88 -12.00
C ASN A 144 -1.53 -9.37 -12.08
N LEU A 145 -0.27 -9.00 -11.85
CA LEU A 145 0.17 -7.60 -11.81
C LEU A 145 -0.11 -6.87 -13.13
N LYS A 146 0.16 -7.51 -14.27
CA LYS A 146 -0.06 -6.93 -15.60
C LYS A 146 -1.53 -6.57 -15.83
N GLU A 147 -2.44 -7.50 -15.52
CA GLU A 147 -3.87 -7.26 -15.61
C GLU A 147 -4.32 -6.12 -14.67
N MET A 148 -3.76 -6.04 -13.46
CA MET A 148 -4.07 -4.96 -12.53
C MET A 148 -3.56 -3.60 -13.04
N VAL A 149 -2.35 -3.55 -13.61
CA VAL A 149 -1.81 -2.35 -14.26
C VAL A 149 -2.74 -1.88 -15.37
N ASP A 150 -3.18 -2.78 -16.26
CA ASP A 150 -4.09 -2.44 -17.36
C ASP A 150 -5.42 -1.88 -16.86
N ARG A 151 -5.98 -2.45 -15.79
CA ARG A 151 -7.21 -1.94 -15.16
C ARG A 151 -7.01 -0.54 -14.57
N ILE A 152 -5.89 -0.29 -13.88
CA ILE A 152 -5.61 1.03 -13.30
C ILE A 152 -5.38 2.07 -14.41
N LEU A 153 -4.62 1.73 -15.45
CA LEU A 153 -4.39 2.62 -16.59
C LEU A 153 -5.70 2.98 -17.30
N LYS A 154 -6.62 2.01 -17.46
CA LYS A 154 -7.96 2.27 -18.01
C LYS A 154 -8.77 3.23 -17.13
N SER A 155 -8.69 3.09 -15.80
CA SER A 155 -9.32 4.05 -14.88
C SER A 155 -8.68 5.43 -14.96
N LEU A 156 -7.35 5.55 -15.00
CA LEU A 156 -6.67 6.85 -15.10
C LEU A 156 -6.91 7.54 -16.45
N GLY A 157 -6.96 6.76 -17.53
CA GLY A 157 -7.12 7.25 -18.90
C GLY A 157 -8.48 7.91 -19.18
N SER A 158 -9.49 7.72 -18.31
CA SER A 158 -10.75 8.47 -18.43
C SER A 158 -10.64 9.91 -17.95
N VAL A 159 -9.59 10.29 -17.23
CA VAL A 159 -9.46 11.62 -16.58
C VAL A 159 -8.55 12.57 -17.35
N SER A 160 -7.46 12.10 -17.99
CA SER A 160 -6.56 12.96 -18.79
C SER A 160 -5.49 12.17 -19.59
N LYS A 161 -4.64 12.89 -20.36
CA LYS A 161 -3.39 12.34 -20.90
C LYS A 161 -2.45 11.99 -19.74
N ILE A 162 -2.22 10.69 -19.54
CA ILE A 162 -1.39 10.17 -18.46
C ILE A 162 0.06 10.66 -18.61
N ASN A 163 0.63 11.20 -17.53
CA ASN A 163 2.03 11.61 -17.47
C ASN A 163 2.97 10.43 -17.85
N PRO A 164 3.96 10.62 -18.76
CA PRO A 164 4.90 9.56 -19.16
C PRO A 164 5.68 8.90 -18.00
N LEU A 165 5.95 9.63 -16.92
CA LEU A 165 6.62 9.08 -15.73
C LEU A 165 5.72 8.09 -14.99
N VAL A 166 4.41 8.34 -14.97
CA VAL A 166 3.43 7.42 -14.40
C VAL A 166 3.36 6.16 -15.26
N LEU A 167 3.36 6.30 -16.59
CA LEU A 167 3.43 5.15 -17.50
C LEU A 167 4.70 4.31 -17.32
N ALA A 168 5.86 4.96 -17.15
CA ALA A 168 7.12 4.28 -16.88
C ALA A 168 7.08 3.52 -15.55
N ALA A 169 6.54 4.12 -14.49
CA ALA A 169 6.35 3.46 -13.20
C ALA A 169 5.44 2.22 -13.30
N PHE A 170 4.39 2.27 -14.13
CA PHE A 170 3.52 1.13 -14.37
C PHE A 170 4.21 -0.02 -15.10
N LYS A 171 5.05 0.26 -16.12
CA LYS A 171 5.86 -0.77 -16.80
C LYS A 171 6.73 -1.54 -15.81
N HIS A 172 7.46 -0.79 -14.97
CA HIS A 172 8.31 -1.36 -13.94
C HIS A 172 7.49 -2.21 -12.94
N ALA A 173 6.29 -1.78 -12.58
CA ALA A 173 5.41 -2.53 -11.67
C ALA A 173 4.84 -3.83 -12.28
N SER A 174 4.64 -3.88 -13.61
CA SER A 174 4.26 -5.11 -14.31
C SER A 174 5.41 -6.09 -14.55
N GLY A 175 6.66 -5.68 -14.29
CA GLY A 175 7.86 -6.49 -14.56
C GLY A 175 8.40 -6.34 -16.00
N GLU A 176 8.02 -5.26 -16.69
CA GLU A 176 8.52 -4.85 -18.01
C GLU A 176 9.48 -3.66 -17.88
#